data_AF-A0A078IL06-F1
#
_entry.id   AF-A0A078IL06-F1
#
_cell.length_a   1.000
_cell.length_b   1.000
_cell.length_c   1.000
_cell.angle_alpha   90.00
_cell.angle_beta   90.00
_cell.angle_gamma   90.00
#
_symmetry.space_group_name_H-M   'P 1'
#
loop_
_entity.id
_entity.type
_entity.pdbx_description
1 polymer ?
#
loop_
_entity_poly.entity_id
_entity_poly.type
_entity_poly.pdbx_seq_one_letter_code
_entity_poly.pdbx_strand_id
1 'polypeptide(L)' 'MKTIIGKPHTNEVCAEQIRIADTDSDGCLNYEEFKALLFSDF' A
#
# COMPACT_ATOMS: atom_id res chain seq x y z
N MET A 1 1.78 7.85 8.45
CA MET A 1 2.72 7.59 7.35
C MET A 1 2.07 8.22 6.12
N LYS A 2 2.62 9.26 5.51
CA LYS A 2 1.90 10.00 4.45
C LYS A 2 1.79 9.11 3.21
N THR A 3 0.66 8.46 2.99
CA THR A 3 0.49 7.54 1.86
C THR A 3 0.55 8.32 0.56
N ILE A 4 1.52 8.03 -0.30
CA ILE A 4 1.83 8.82 -1.50
C ILE A 4 1.33 8.11 -2.77
N ILE A 5 0.09 7.63 -2.75
CA ILE A 5 -0.50 6.96 -3.91
C ILE A 5 -0.79 8.01 -4.99
N GLY A 6 -0.32 7.76 -6.22
CA GLY A 6 -0.56 8.65 -7.37
C GLY A 6 0.61 9.56 -7.77
N LYS A 7 1.79 9.45 -7.14
CA LYS A 7 3.04 10.02 -7.68
C LYS A 7 3.91 8.93 -8.30
N PRO A 8 4.71 9.24 -9.34
CA PRO A 8 5.68 8.30 -9.87
C PRO A 8 6.72 7.96 -8.80
N HIS A 9 6.87 6.66 -8.52
CA HIS A 9 7.86 6.10 -7.60
C HIS A 9 8.57 4.93 -8.28
N THR A 10 9.73 4.54 -7.74
CA THR A 10 10.42 3.34 -8.21
C THR A 10 9.66 2.08 -7.80
N ASN A 11 9.82 1.01 -8.58
CA ASN A 11 9.20 -0.28 -8.31
C ASN A 11 9.54 -0.81 -6.91
N GLU A 12 10.72 -0.51 -6.40
CA GLU A 12 11.18 -0.87 -5.05
C GLU A 12 10.35 -0.21 -3.96
N VAL A 13 10.05 1.09 -4.11
CA VAL A 13 9.23 1.84 -3.15
C VAL A 13 7.78 1.36 -3.20
N CYS A 14 7.26 1.06 -4.40
CA CYS A 14 5.94 0.46 -4.55
C CYS A 14 5.87 -0.92 -3.88
N ALA A 15 6.89 -1.78 -4.07
CA ALA A 15 6.95 -3.10 -3.45
C ALA A 15 7.01 -3.00 -1.91
N GLU A 16 7.70 -2.01 -1.37
CA GLU A 16 7.73 -1.75 0.07
C GLU A 16 6.37 -1.30 0.60
N GLN A 17 5.68 -0.40 -0.12
CA GLN A 17 4.32 0.03 0.25
C GLN A 17 3.33 -1.12 0.22
N ILE A 18 3.42 -2.00 -0.79
CA ILE A 18 2.59 -3.21 -0.92
C ILE A 18 2.86 -4.13 0.27
N ARG A 19 4.12 -4.44 0.58
CA ARG A 19 4.48 -5.29 1.73
C ARG A 19 4.00 -4.78 3.08
N ILE A 20 3.95 -3.46 3.25
CA ILE A 20 3.48 -2.84 4.50
C ILE A 20 1.95 -2.90 4.60
N ALA A 21 1.26 -2.87 3.46
CA ALA A 21 -0.21 -2.85 3.39
C ALA A 21 -0.85 -4.24 3.30
N ASP A 22 -0.10 -5.21 2.78
CA ASP A 22 -0.46 -6.62 2.71
C ASP A 22 -0.49 -7.19 4.13
N THR A 23 -1.70 -7.26 4.70
CA THR A 23 -1.92 -7.66 6.09
C THR A 23 -2.17 -9.15 6.22
N ASP A 24 -2.62 -9.80 5.15
CA ASP A 24 -2.87 -11.23 5.11
C ASP A 24 -1.68 -12.03 4.53
N SER A 25 -0.64 -11.33 4.05
CA SER A 25 0.59 -11.90 3.49
C SER A 25 0.35 -12.79 2.26
N ASP A 26 -0.69 -12.50 1.47
CA ASP A 26 -0.98 -13.19 0.21
C ASP A 26 -0.10 -12.68 -0.95
N GLY A 27 0.69 -11.63 -0.72
CA GLY A 27 1.59 -11.00 -1.68
C GLY A 27 0.88 -10.14 -2.72
N CYS A 28 -0.44 -9.97 -2.59
CA CYS A 28 -1.30 -9.13 -3.37
C CYS A 28 -1.90 -8.02 -2.49
N LEU A 29 -2.63 -7.11 -3.12
CA LEU A 29 -3.31 -6.03 -2.42
C LEU A 29 -4.76 -6.08 -2.84
N ASN A 30 -5.62 -6.57 -1.95
CA ASN A 30 -7.04 -6.67 -2.22
C ASN A 30 -7.74 -5.32 -2.00
N TYR A 31 -9.03 -5.23 -2.33
CA TYR A 31 -9.78 -3.97 -2.22
C TYR A 31 -9.85 -3.43 -0.79
N GLU A 32 -9.94 -4.30 0.22
CA GLU A 32 -10.01 -3.90 1.62
C GLU A 32 -8.66 -3.35 2.11
N GLU A 33 -7.58 -4.03 1.76
CA GLU A 33 -6.21 -3.59 2.06
C GLU A 33 -5.85 -2.31 1.31
N PHE A 34 -6.29 -2.16 0.06
CA PHE A 34 -6.07 -0.94 -0.71
C PHE A 34 -6.84 0.25 -0.13
N LYS A 35 -8.07 0.02 0.33
CA LYS A 35 -8.81 1.04 1.09
C LYS A 35 -8.12 1.36 2.40
N ALA A 36 -7.66 0.37 3.15
CA ALA A 36 -6.94 0.62 4.39
C ALA A 36 -5.69 1.47 4.12
N LEU A 37 -4.90 1.13 3.10
CA LEU A 37 -3.73 1.90 2.65
C LEU A 37 -4.09 3.36 2.29
N LEU A 38 -5.21 3.58 1.59
CA LEU A 38 -5.69 4.91 1.19
C LEU A 38 -6.29 5.73 2.34
N PHE A 39 -6.96 5.07 3.29
CA PHE A 39 -7.74 5.71 4.36
C PHE A 39 -7.09 5.61 5.75
N SER A 40 -5.87 5.06 5.86
CA SER A 40 -5.11 4.95 7.12
C SER A 40 -4.62 6.30 7.70
N ASP A 41 -5.10 7.44 7.20
CA ASP A 41 -4.82 8.78 7.72
C ASP A 41 -5.78 9.22 8.86
N PHE A 42 -6.43 8.26 9.55
CA PHE A 42 -7.13 8.49 10.83
C PHE A 42 -6.26 8.19 12.05
#